data_AF-A0A7R9QX04-F1
#
_entry.id   AF-A0A7R9QX04-F1
#
_cell.length_a   1.000
_cell.length_b   1.000
_cell.length_c   1.000
_cell.angle_alpha   90.00
_cell.angle_beta   90.00
_cell.angle_gamma   90.00
#
_symmetry.space_group_name_H-M   'P 1'
#
loop_
_entity.id
_entity.type
_entity.pdbx_description
1 polymer ?
#
loop_
_entity_poly.entity_id
_entity_poly.type
_entity_poly.pdbx_seq_one_letter_code
_entity_poly.pdbx_strand_id
1 'polypeptide(L)'
;GSTWLSPLSNTRTDRYGGSLENRMRFGLETAQRVRKVIPKETPLLVRISVTDYGNGGWDVPQSVEFAKRLKAIGVDVVDCSSGGVVGNVDYGSFNSPEVQHKAAATIQREAGIPTAAVGKIVHPFQAEKLLQDNSATLILIGRALLNNPHWAYGAADVLANSETFKYPDPYNWCIGATKASKLFSPVKLGGLTLKNRIGVSPMVTWVSEDGYVNDFQLAHYGSFAIGGVGLIVVEATAVEARGRITPADLGIWKDDHVEGLKRLATLIKSQGAVPAIQLAHAGRKGSTPVIGKGVRGETLTAKNGGWDIVAPSAIAYDDDKSQVPKEATLEDIEVLQKAFETAAIRAVKAGFEGA
;
A
#
# COMPACT_ATOMS: atom_id res chain seq x y z
N GLY A 1 7.12 -3.96 7.62
CA GLY A 1 7.77 -3.70 6.32
C GLY A 1 9.00 -2.82 6.49
N SER A 2 8.89 -1.53 6.20
CA SER A 2 10.01 -0.57 6.09
C SER A 2 10.96 -0.49 7.29
N THR A 3 10.50 -0.77 8.51
CA THR A 3 11.35 -0.80 9.72
C THR A 3 12.50 -1.82 9.65
N TRP A 4 12.35 -2.89 8.86
CA TRP A 4 13.43 -3.86 8.63
C TRP A 4 14.50 -3.35 7.67
N LEU A 5 14.13 -2.48 6.73
CA LEU A 5 14.99 -2.00 5.66
C LEU A 5 15.96 -0.92 6.14
N SER A 6 15.50 0.01 6.97
CA SER A 6 16.31 1.15 7.42
C SER A 6 17.28 0.76 8.54
N PRO A 7 18.56 1.18 8.48
CA PRO A 7 19.49 1.04 9.59
C PRO A 7 19.09 1.87 10.83
N LEU A 8 18.23 2.89 10.67
CA LEU A 8 17.73 3.74 11.77
C LEU A 8 16.66 3.08 12.64
N SER A 9 16.23 1.88 12.26
CA SER A 9 15.25 1.07 13.00
C SER A 9 15.62 -0.41 13.12
N ASN A 10 16.71 -0.83 12.48
CA ASN A 10 17.20 -2.20 12.49
C ASN A 10 18.73 -2.19 12.71
N THR A 11 19.11 -2.30 13.98
CA THR A 11 20.50 -2.33 14.46
C THR A 11 20.95 -3.76 14.82
N ARG A 12 20.22 -4.79 14.38
CA ARG A 12 20.55 -6.20 14.64
C ARG A 12 21.93 -6.54 14.06
N THR A 13 22.61 -7.47 14.71
CA THR A 13 23.89 -8.05 14.27
C THR A 13 23.75 -9.45 13.67
N ASP A 14 22.53 -10.00 13.65
CA ASP A 14 22.22 -11.31 13.06
C ASP A 14 21.97 -11.25 11.54
N ARG A 15 21.51 -12.36 10.96
CA ARG A 15 21.22 -12.48 9.51
C ARG A 15 20.13 -11.53 8.99
N TYR A 16 19.44 -10.77 9.86
CA TYR A 16 18.41 -9.80 9.51
C TYR A 16 18.83 -8.34 9.72
N GLY A 17 20.07 -8.05 10.15
CA GLY A 17 20.60 -6.68 10.22
C GLY A 17 22.08 -6.54 9.87
N GLY A 18 22.67 -5.39 10.21
CA GLY A 18 24.07 -5.03 9.95
C GLY A 18 24.35 -4.62 8.50
N SER A 19 23.97 -5.45 7.52
CA SER A 19 24.21 -5.20 6.09
C SER A 19 22.92 -4.86 5.32
N LEU A 20 23.06 -4.22 4.15
CA LEU A 20 21.93 -3.97 3.22
C LEU A 20 21.21 -5.28 2.84
N GLU A 21 21.97 -6.34 2.52
CA GLU A 21 21.40 -7.65 2.21
C GLU A 21 20.54 -8.19 3.34
N ASN A 22 21.08 -8.19 4.57
CA ASN A 22 20.39 -8.74 5.73
C ASN A 22 19.14 -7.92 6.08
N ARG A 23 19.20 -6.58 6.02
CA ARG A 23 18.03 -5.71 6.23
C ARG A 23 16.91 -5.96 5.21
N MET A 24 17.26 -6.25 3.94
CA MET A 24 16.28 -6.64 2.92
C MET A 24 15.69 -8.04 3.15
N ARG A 25 16.40 -8.95 3.83
CA ARG A 25 16.08 -10.38 3.94
C ARG A 25 14.65 -10.65 4.40
N PHE A 26 14.17 -9.98 5.46
CA PHE A 26 12.80 -10.13 5.95
C PHE A 26 11.75 -9.85 4.84
N GLY A 27 11.93 -8.75 4.10
CA GLY A 27 11.01 -8.35 3.03
C GLY A 27 11.04 -9.32 1.84
N LEU A 28 12.23 -9.79 1.45
CA LEU A 28 12.40 -10.74 0.35
C LEU A 28 11.82 -12.12 0.69
N GLU A 29 12.10 -12.65 1.88
CA GLU A 29 11.56 -13.94 2.34
C GLU A 29 10.03 -13.88 2.48
N THR A 30 9.48 -12.77 3.00
CA THR A 30 8.03 -12.55 3.07
C THR A 30 7.39 -12.54 1.67
N ALA A 31 7.96 -11.77 0.73
CA ALA A 31 7.47 -11.71 -0.64
C ALA A 31 7.54 -13.09 -1.34
N GLN A 32 8.59 -13.88 -1.10
CA GLN A 32 8.71 -15.24 -1.62
C GLN A 32 7.62 -16.17 -1.07
N ARG A 33 7.27 -16.09 0.22
CA ARG A 33 6.19 -16.90 0.80
C ARG A 33 4.83 -16.52 0.22
N VAL A 34 4.51 -15.22 0.19
CA VAL A 34 3.26 -14.72 -0.40
C VAL A 34 3.15 -15.16 -1.86
N ARG A 35 4.19 -14.94 -2.67
CA ARG A 35 4.20 -15.31 -4.10
C ARG A 35 3.94 -16.80 -4.36
N LYS A 36 4.40 -17.68 -3.46
CA LYS A 36 4.22 -19.14 -3.56
C LYS A 36 2.79 -19.61 -3.29
N VAL A 37 1.99 -18.85 -2.55
CA VAL A 37 0.65 -19.29 -2.09
C VAL A 37 -0.52 -18.59 -2.78
N ILE A 38 -0.27 -17.49 -3.50
CA ILE A 38 -1.27 -16.84 -4.35
C ILE A 38 -1.16 -17.36 -5.81
N PRO A 39 -2.26 -17.38 -6.59
CA PRO A 39 -2.24 -17.80 -7.99
C PRO A 39 -1.19 -17.03 -8.80
N LYS A 40 -0.60 -17.67 -9.82
CA LYS A 40 0.48 -17.08 -10.62
C LYS A 40 0.03 -15.83 -11.40
N GLU A 41 -1.26 -15.77 -11.72
CA GLU A 41 -1.92 -14.72 -12.48
C GLU A 41 -2.24 -13.49 -11.61
N THR A 42 -2.43 -13.67 -10.31
CA THR A 42 -2.64 -12.61 -9.31
C THR A 42 -1.40 -11.73 -9.22
N PRO A 43 -1.46 -10.40 -9.51
CA PRO A 43 -0.31 -9.54 -9.39
C PRO A 43 0.08 -9.37 -7.92
N LEU A 44 1.38 -9.45 -7.65
CA LEU A 44 1.96 -9.14 -6.34
C LEU A 44 2.54 -7.72 -6.37
N LEU A 45 2.05 -6.85 -5.51
CA LEU A 45 2.50 -5.47 -5.37
C LEU A 45 3.27 -5.32 -4.06
N VAL A 46 4.39 -4.60 -4.08
CA VAL A 46 5.12 -4.28 -2.85
C VAL A 46 5.21 -2.77 -2.68
N ARG A 47 4.47 -2.25 -1.70
CA ARG A 47 4.58 -0.84 -1.29
C ARG A 47 5.82 -0.63 -0.43
N ILE A 48 6.69 0.25 -0.86
CA ILE A 48 7.91 0.63 -0.15
C ILE A 48 7.88 2.11 0.24
N SER A 49 8.67 2.44 1.25
CA SER A 49 9.10 3.82 1.50
C SER A 49 10.43 4.00 0.79
N VAL A 50 10.44 4.72 -0.34
CA VAL A 50 11.62 4.88 -1.22
C VAL A 50 12.76 5.68 -0.56
N THR A 51 12.44 6.42 0.49
CA THR A 51 13.39 6.98 1.44
C THR A 51 12.68 7.26 2.75
N ASP A 52 13.38 7.12 3.88
CA ASP A 52 12.90 7.55 5.18
C ASP A 52 13.27 9.00 5.53
N TYR A 53 14.04 9.67 4.67
CA TYR A 53 14.61 11.02 4.85
C TYR A 53 15.56 11.17 6.06
N GLY A 54 15.88 10.09 6.76
CA GLY A 54 16.81 10.13 7.89
C GLY A 54 18.27 10.17 7.41
N ASN A 55 19.12 10.93 8.10
CA ASN A 55 20.56 10.93 7.82
C ASN A 55 21.14 9.51 8.04
N GLY A 56 21.82 8.97 7.03
CA GLY A 56 22.31 7.58 7.05
C GLY A 56 21.21 6.50 6.95
N GLY A 57 19.98 6.87 6.62
CA GLY A 57 18.82 5.96 6.56
C GLY A 57 18.64 5.20 5.24
N TRP A 58 17.38 4.89 4.94
CA TRP A 58 17.00 4.23 3.68
C TRP A 58 16.82 5.25 2.55
N ASP A 59 17.34 4.92 1.36
CA ASP A 59 17.41 5.83 0.22
C ASP A 59 16.98 5.17 -1.11
N VAL A 60 17.01 5.96 -2.18
CA VAL A 60 16.58 5.54 -3.52
C VAL A 60 17.52 4.47 -4.12
N PRO A 61 18.86 4.56 -4.04
CA PRO A 61 19.75 3.47 -4.45
C PRO A 61 19.47 2.14 -3.74
N GLN A 62 19.26 2.13 -2.43
CA GLN A 62 18.86 0.91 -1.70
C GLN A 62 17.49 0.40 -2.17
N SER A 63 16.56 1.31 -2.46
CA SER A 63 15.24 0.96 -3.03
C SER A 63 15.32 0.33 -4.42
N VAL A 64 16.24 0.79 -5.29
CA VAL A 64 16.50 0.17 -6.61
C VAL A 64 17.03 -1.25 -6.45
N GLU A 65 17.98 -1.48 -5.54
CA GLU A 65 18.54 -2.80 -5.29
C GLU A 65 17.49 -3.76 -4.71
N PHE A 66 16.67 -3.29 -3.76
CA PHE A 66 15.55 -4.06 -3.23
C PHE A 66 14.52 -4.41 -4.34
N ALA A 67 14.17 -3.44 -5.19
CA ALA A 67 13.26 -3.64 -6.30
C ALA A 67 13.77 -4.66 -7.35
N LYS A 68 15.07 -4.70 -7.63
CA LYS A 68 15.68 -5.74 -8.49
C LYS A 68 15.47 -7.15 -7.90
N ARG A 69 15.67 -7.30 -6.59
CA ARG A 69 15.49 -8.59 -5.89
C ARG A 69 14.01 -8.98 -5.79
N LEU A 70 13.11 -8.03 -5.57
CA LEU A 70 11.66 -8.25 -5.62
C LEU A 70 11.19 -8.69 -7.02
N LYS A 71 11.71 -8.07 -8.09
CA LYS A 71 11.44 -8.50 -9.48
C LYS A 71 11.86 -9.95 -9.71
N ALA A 72 13.04 -10.35 -9.23
CA ALA A 72 13.53 -11.73 -9.34
C ALA A 72 12.66 -12.76 -8.58
N ILE A 73 11.88 -12.32 -7.58
CA ILE A 73 10.92 -13.16 -6.85
C ILE A 73 9.60 -13.31 -7.61
N GLY A 74 9.28 -12.41 -8.55
CA GLY A 74 7.96 -12.35 -9.21
C GLY A 74 6.99 -11.35 -8.59
N VAL A 75 7.52 -10.23 -8.06
CA VAL A 75 6.73 -9.02 -7.77
C VAL A 75 6.48 -8.28 -9.09
N ASP A 76 5.24 -7.87 -9.31
CA ASP A 76 4.77 -7.27 -10.56
C ASP A 76 4.84 -5.74 -10.54
N VAL A 77 4.66 -5.11 -9.37
CA VAL A 77 4.68 -3.64 -9.21
C VAL A 77 5.31 -3.23 -7.89
N VAL A 78 6.08 -2.13 -7.90
CA VAL A 78 6.50 -1.42 -6.68
C VAL A 78 5.69 -0.13 -6.51
N ASP A 79 4.99 0.00 -5.37
CA ASP A 79 4.30 1.24 -4.98
C ASP A 79 5.25 2.15 -4.19
N CYS A 80 5.54 3.33 -4.76
CA CYS A 80 6.67 4.19 -4.39
C CYS A 80 6.24 5.34 -3.47
N SER A 81 5.91 5.02 -2.22
CA SER A 81 5.62 6.00 -1.15
C SER A 81 6.92 6.49 -0.49
N SER A 82 6.88 7.43 0.46
CA SER A 82 8.07 7.85 1.24
C SER A 82 7.76 8.18 2.72
N GLY A 83 8.83 8.29 3.53
CA GLY A 83 8.79 8.65 4.95
C GLY A 83 8.32 7.54 5.91
N GLY A 84 7.97 7.95 7.13
CA GLY A 84 7.24 7.10 8.10
C GLY A 84 8.04 5.95 8.73
N VAL A 85 9.37 6.01 8.78
CA VAL A 85 10.21 5.08 9.56
C VAL A 85 10.75 5.73 10.84
N VAL A 86 11.12 7.01 10.76
CA VAL A 86 11.58 7.85 11.87
C VAL A 86 10.46 8.85 12.24
N GLY A 87 10.24 9.08 13.53
CA GLY A 87 9.20 10.02 14.02
C GLY A 87 9.55 11.48 13.77
N ASN A 88 10.77 11.88 14.13
CA ASN A 88 11.24 13.27 14.14
C ASN A 88 12.04 13.64 12.88
N VAL A 89 11.47 13.35 11.70
CA VAL A 89 12.01 13.84 10.42
C VAL A 89 11.58 15.29 10.22
N ASP A 90 12.54 16.22 10.11
CA ASP A 90 12.26 17.51 9.48
C ASP A 90 12.11 17.28 7.97
N TYR A 91 10.86 17.19 7.50
CA TYR A 91 10.56 17.08 6.08
C TYR A 91 10.89 18.39 5.32
N GLY A 92 11.12 19.51 6.02
CA GLY A 92 11.69 20.75 5.52
C GLY A 92 11.24 21.16 4.11
N SER A 93 12.22 21.39 3.24
CA SER A 93 12.06 21.71 1.82
C SER A 93 11.68 20.51 0.94
N PHE A 94 11.61 19.28 1.47
CA PHE A 94 11.19 18.07 0.74
C PHE A 94 9.66 17.93 0.63
N ASN A 95 8.90 19.00 0.89
CA ASN A 95 7.44 19.06 0.76
C ASN A 95 6.94 19.00 -0.71
N SER A 96 7.79 18.68 -1.68
CA SER A 96 7.42 18.41 -3.08
C SER A 96 7.18 16.90 -3.30
N PRO A 97 6.09 16.50 -3.99
CA PRO A 97 5.86 15.09 -4.35
C PRO A 97 6.88 14.54 -5.35
N GLU A 98 7.69 15.41 -5.95
CA GLU A 98 8.76 15.04 -6.87
C GLU A 98 9.70 13.97 -6.33
N VAL A 99 9.94 13.88 -5.02
CA VAL A 99 10.79 12.81 -4.46
C VAL A 99 10.21 11.42 -4.76
N GLN A 100 8.91 11.23 -4.54
CA GLN A 100 8.22 9.96 -4.82
C GLN A 100 8.14 9.71 -6.33
N HIS A 101 7.82 10.73 -7.13
CA HIS A 101 7.73 10.60 -8.59
C HIS A 101 9.09 10.30 -9.26
N LYS A 102 10.16 11.01 -8.87
CA LYS A 102 11.52 10.78 -9.38
C LYS A 102 12.06 9.43 -8.93
N ALA A 103 11.79 9.01 -7.69
CA ALA A 103 12.14 7.66 -7.22
C ALA A 103 11.38 6.57 -8.00
N ALA A 104 10.08 6.74 -8.26
CA ALA A 104 9.31 5.81 -9.09
C ALA A 104 9.87 5.67 -10.51
N ALA A 105 10.30 6.77 -11.13
CA ALA A 105 10.94 6.77 -12.44
C ALA A 105 12.30 6.07 -12.42
N THR A 106 13.13 6.35 -11.42
CA THR A 106 14.46 5.74 -11.23
C THR A 106 14.35 4.23 -10.98
N ILE A 107 13.45 3.80 -10.09
CA ILE A 107 13.20 2.38 -9.82
C ILE A 107 12.68 1.68 -11.09
N GLN A 108 11.73 2.28 -11.82
CA GLN A 108 11.22 1.70 -13.06
C GLN A 108 12.31 1.51 -14.12
N ARG A 109 13.19 2.51 -14.27
CA ARG A 109 14.31 2.49 -15.23
C ARG A 109 15.43 1.53 -14.82
N GLU A 110 15.82 1.50 -13.56
CA GLU A 110 17.06 0.83 -13.11
C GLU A 110 16.84 -0.58 -12.54
N ALA A 111 15.66 -0.88 -11.98
CA ALA A 111 15.25 -2.23 -11.64
C ALA A 111 14.46 -2.92 -12.77
N GLY A 112 13.93 -2.14 -13.73
CA GLY A 112 13.16 -2.66 -14.86
C GLY A 112 11.86 -3.33 -14.43
N ILE A 113 11.24 -2.84 -13.36
CA ILE A 113 9.96 -3.32 -12.79
C ILE A 113 8.92 -2.19 -12.91
N PRO A 114 7.66 -2.47 -13.26
CA PRO A 114 6.60 -1.48 -13.21
C PRO A 114 6.53 -0.77 -11.84
N THR A 115 6.33 0.54 -11.84
CA THR A 115 6.11 1.31 -10.61
C THR A 115 4.75 1.97 -10.59
N ALA A 116 4.24 2.19 -9.39
CA ALA A 116 3.10 3.05 -9.11
C ALA A 116 3.58 4.35 -8.48
N ALA A 117 3.24 5.49 -9.09
CA ALA A 117 3.51 6.81 -8.52
C ALA A 117 2.37 7.23 -7.59
N VAL A 118 2.76 7.79 -6.43
CA VAL A 118 1.86 8.30 -5.40
C VAL A 118 2.42 9.61 -4.81
N GLY A 119 1.57 10.33 -4.06
CA GLY A 119 1.95 11.54 -3.34
C GLY A 119 1.51 12.83 -4.05
N LYS A 120 0.53 13.53 -3.48
CA LYS A 120 -0.03 14.81 -4.00
C LYS A 120 -0.29 14.84 -5.52
N ILE A 121 -0.76 13.72 -6.06
CA ILE A 121 -1.34 13.68 -7.42
C ILE A 121 -2.78 14.15 -7.29
N VAL A 122 -3.08 15.33 -7.86
CA VAL A 122 -4.38 16.01 -7.71
C VAL A 122 -4.98 16.38 -9.07
N HIS A 123 -4.15 16.84 -10.01
CA HIS A 123 -4.62 17.29 -11.32
C HIS A 123 -4.48 16.20 -12.40
N PRO A 124 -5.47 16.03 -13.30
CA PRO A 124 -5.42 15.01 -14.35
C PRO A 124 -4.17 15.12 -15.25
N PHE A 125 -3.77 16.33 -15.65
CA PHE A 125 -2.58 16.56 -16.47
C PHE A 125 -1.27 16.11 -15.78
N GLN A 126 -1.19 16.17 -14.45
CA GLN A 126 -0.05 15.67 -13.68
C GLN A 126 0.05 14.15 -13.76
N ALA A 127 -1.08 13.45 -13.64
CA ALA A 127 -1.17 11.99 -13.75
C ALA A 127 -0.87 11.50 -15.17
N GLU A 128 -1.45 12.14 -16.19
CA GLU A 128 -1.16 11.85 -17.60
C GLU A 128 0.33 12.08 -17.93
N LYS A 129 0.91 13.21 -17.50
CA LYS A 129 2.33 13.51 -17.74
C LYS A 129 3.28 12.47 -17.13
N LEU A 130 3.05 12.04 -15.88
CA LEU A 130 3.87 10.99 -15.25
C LEU A 130 3.87 9.68 -16.05
N LEU A 131 2.76 9.36 -16.70
CA LEU A 131 2.65 8.20 -17.58
C LEU A 131 3.32 8.44 -18.94
N GLN A 132 3.10 9.60 -19.56
CA GLN A 132 3.71 9.96 -20.85
C GLN A 132 5.24 10.01 -20.79
N ASP A 133 5.79 10.63 -19.73
CA ASP A 133 7.23 10.67 -19.41
C ASP A 133 7.81 9.29 -19.01
N ASN A 134 6.98 8.24 -19.00
CA ASN A 134 7.32 6.89 -18.53
C ASN A 134 7.93 6.84 -17.11
N SER A 135 7.52 7.79 -16.26
CA SER A 135 7.97 7.91 -14.86
C SER A 135 7.25 6.93 -13.92
N ALA A 136 6.10 6.39 -14.34
CA ALA A 136 5.41 5.28 -13.69
C ALA A 136 4.61 4.46 -14.70
N THR A 137 4.16 3.28 -14.28
CA THR A 137 3.20 2.43 -15.01
C THR A 137 1.76 2.64 -14.53
N LEU A 138 1.59 2.93 -13.23
CA LEU A 138 0.31 3.20 -12.57
C LEU A 138 0.35 4.53 -11.79
N ILE A 139 -0.83 5.09 -11.56
CA ILE A 139 -1.04 6.26 -10.70
C ILE A 139 -1.99 5.85 -9.57
N LEU A 140 -1.51 5.80 -8.31
CA LEU A 140 -2.41 5.57 -7.16
C LEU A 140 -2.72 6.89 -6.46
N ILE A 141 -3.99 7.22 -6.43
CA ILE A 141 -4.50 8.49 -5.91
C ILE A 141 -5.04 8.25 -4.50
N GLY A 142 -4.69 9.16 -3.59
CA GLY A 142 -5.16 9.16 -2.21
C GLY A 142 -6.23 10.23 -1.98
N ARG A 143 -5.89 11.25 -1.21
CA ARG A 143 -6.79 12.34 -0.77
C ARG A 143 -7.64 13.02 -1.86
N ALA A 144 -7.20 13.06 -3.13
CA ALA A 144 -8.03 13.61 -4.20
C ALA A 144 -9.26 12.75 -4.51
N LEU A 145 -9.17 11.41 -4.35
CA LEU A 145 -10.32 10.51 -4.43
C LEU A 145 -11.20 10.59 -3.17
N LEU A 146 -10.64 10.80 -1.98
CA LEU A 146 -11.44 11.08 -0.77
C LEU A 146 -12.32 12.34 -0.93
N ASN A 147 -11.79 13.36 -1.62
CA ASN A 147 -12.53 14.59 -1.90
C ASN A 147 -13.52 14.45 -3.07
N ASN A 148 -13.21 13.60 -4.05
CA ASN A 148 -14.08 13.31 -5.19
C ASN A 148 -13.91 11.85 -5.63
N PRO A 149 -14.79 10.92 -5.21
CA PRO A 149 -14.75 9.52 -5.66
C PRO A 149 -14.86 9.36 -7.17
N HIS A 150 -15.53 10.29 -7.85
CA HIS A 150 -15.69 10.35 -9.30
C HIS A 150 -14.54 11.08 -10.02
N TRP A 151 -13.37 11.23 -9.37
CA TRP A 151 -12.20 11.91 -9.96
C TRP A 151 -11.83 11.35 -11.34
N ALA A 152 -11.99 10.05 -11.59
CA ALA A 152 -11.67 9.47 -12.91
C ALA A 152 -12.60 9.97 -14.02
N TYR A 153 -13.87 10.26 -13.74
CA TYR A 153 -14.78 10.88 -14.71
C TYR A 153 -14.40 12.34 -14.98
N GLY A 154 -14.20 13.15 -13.94
CA GLY A 154 -13.73 14.54 -14.12
C GLY A 154 -12.34 14.62 -14.76
N ALA A 155 -11.48 13.62 -14.54
CA ALA A 155 -10.21 13.48 -15.23
C ALA A 155 -10.39 13.09 -16.70
N ALA A 156 -11.38 12.23 -17.02
CA ALA A 156 -11.73 11.93 -18.40
C ALA A 156 -12.25 13.17 -19.11
N ASP A 157 -13.09 13.98 -18.48
CA ASP A 157 -13.66 15.20 -19.07
C ASP A 157 -12.63 16.34 -19.25
N VAL A 158 -11.61 16.43 -18.38
CA VAL A 158 -10.57 17.48 -18.47
C VAL A 158 -9.37 17.04 -19.31
N LEU A 159 -9.03 15.75 -19.30
CA LEU A 159 -8.12 15.17 -20.29
C LEU A 159 -8.82 14.90 -21.61
N ALA A 160 -10.15 15.11 -21.71
CA ALA A 160 -10.92 14.95 -22.93
C ALA A 160 -10.31 15.82 -24.00
N ASN A 161 -9.45 15.22 -24.81
CA ASN A 161 -9.75 14.03 -25.61
C ASN A 161 -9.38 12.63 -25.00
N SER A 162 -10.28 11.62 -25.07
CA SER A 162 -10.96 10.99 -23.89
C SER A 162 -11.58 9.60 -24.17
N GLU A 163 -11.99 9.36 -25.42
CA GLU A 163 -13.09 8.49 -25.89
C GLU A 163 -13.32 7.14 -25.22
N THR A 164 -12.27 6.34 -25.08
CA THR A 164 -12.36 4.92 -24.73
C THR A 164 -12.88 4.66 -23.32
N PHE A 165 -13.15 5.72 -22.55
CA PHE A 165 -13.71 5.65 -21.23
C PHE A 165 -15.25 5.62 -21.29
N LYS A 166 -15.80 4.41 -21.36
CA LYS A 166 -17.24 4.20 -21.20
C LYS A 166 -17.67 4.55 -19.79
N TYR A 167 -18.53 5.55 -19.68
CA TYR A 167 -19.35 5.77 -18.51
C TYR A 167 -20.24 4.53 -18.27
N PRO A 168 -20.52 4.15 -17.01
CA PRO A 168 -21.47 3.06 -16.72
C PRO A 168 -22.81 3.31 -17.40
N ASP A 169 -23.50 2.26 -17.84
CA ASP A 169 -24.70 2.36 -18.69
C ASP A 169 -25.75 3.40 -18.21
N PRO A 170 -26.04 3.57 -16.89
CA PRO A 170 -26.95 4.61 -16.39
C PRO A 170 -26.53 6.06 -16.69
N TYR A 171 -25.25 6.32 -16.98
CA TYR A 171 -24.67 7.64 -17.23
C TYR A 171 -24.21 7.83 -18.69
N ASN A 172 -24.18 6.75 -19.48
CA ASN A 172 -23.62 6.73 -20.83
C ASN A 172 -24.46 7.50 -21.88
N TRP A 173 -25.63 8.04 -21.50
CA TRP A 173 -26.51 8.82 -22.38
C TRP A 173 -26.14 10.31 -22.48
N CYS A 174 -25.25 10.82 -21.63
CA CYS A 174 -24.93 12.25 -21.54
C CYS A 174 -23.70 12.72 -22.34
N ILE A 175 -22.82 11.82 -22.80
CA ILE A 175 -21.39 12.17 -23.03
C ILE A 175 -20.87 11.66 -24.38
N GLY A 176 -20.07 12.51 -25.06
CA GLY A 176 -19.64 12.32 -26.46
C GLY A 176 -18.32 11.55 -26.67
N ALA A 177 -18.15 11.05 -27.90
CA ALA A 177 -16.97 10.33 -28.43
C ALA A 177 -15.78 11.27 -28.75
N THR A 178 -14.52 10.78 -28.91
CA THR A 178 -13.31 11.65 -29.07
C THR A 178 -11.94 10.99 -29.48
N LYS A 179 -10.89 10.83 -28.61
CA LYS A 179 -9.49 10.31 -28.89
C LYS A 179 -8.73 9.69 -27.66
N ALA A 180 -7.40 9.41 -27.70
CA ALA A 180 -6.62 8.58 -26.73
C ALA A 180 -5.75 9.29 -25.65
N SER A 181 -5.86 8.84 -24.39
CA SER A 181 -5.00 9.19 -23.23
C SER A 181 -4.26 7.96 -22.68
N LYS A 182 -3.04 8.11 -22.13
CA LYS A 182 -2.32 6.99 -21.50
C LYS A 182 -2.92 6.65 -20.12
N LEU A 183 -3.43 7.62 -19.37
CA LEU A 183 -4.13 7.40 -18.09
C LEU A 183 -5.35 6.48 -18.25
N PHE A 184 -6.12 6.64 -19.32
CA PHE A 184 -7.29 5.79 -19.64
C PHE A 184 -6.97 4.58 -20.54
N SER A 185 -5.70 4.34 -20.87
CA SER A 185 -5.30 3.13 -21.59
C SER A 185 -5.28 1.90 -20.67
N PRO A 186 -5.68 0.71 -21.16
CA PRO A 186 -5.49 -0.53 -20.42
C PRO A 186 -4.02 -0.80 -20.08
N VAL A 187 -3.79 -1.53 -18.99
CA VAL A 187 -2.44 -1.94 -18.57
C VAL A 187 -2.45 -3.35 -18.00
N LYS A 188 -1.51 -4.18 -18.44
CA LYS A 188 -1.33 -5.53 -17.92
C LYS A 188 -0.37 -5.51 -16.73
N LEU A 189 -0.77 -6.14 -15.63
CA LEU A 189 0.02 -6.41 -14.44
C LEU A 189 -0.09 -7.91 -14.17
N GLY A 190 1.00 -8.65 -14.02
CA GLY A 190 0.95 -10.12 -13.88
C GLY A 190 0.08 -10.78 -14.96
N GLY A 191 -0.94 -11.53 -14.54
CA GLY A 191 -1.95 -12.12 -15.41
C GLY A 191 -3.17 -11.23 -15.73
N LEU A 192 -3.35 -10.10 -15.04
CA LEU A 192 -4.55 -9.26 -15.12
C LEU A 192 -4.36 -8.03 -16.01
N THR A 193 -5.46 -7.56 -16.61
CA THR A 193 -5.52 -6.30 -17.36
C THR A 193 -6.45 -5.33 -16.66
N LEU A 194 -5.93 -4.20 -16.20
CA LEU A 194 -6.74 -3.11 -15.68
C LEU A 194 -7.36 -2.31 -16.83
N LYS A 195 -8.61 -1.85 -16.67
CA LYS A 195 -9.32 -1.01 -17.66
C LYS A 195 -8.68 0.37 -17.89
N ASN A 196 -7.97 0.89 -16.89
CA ASN A 196 -7.19 2.13 -16.95
C ASN A 196 -6.05 2.09 -15.92
N ARG A 197 -5.21 3.12 -15.89
CA ARG A 197 -4.00 3.21 -15.04
C ARG A 197 -4.23 3.92 -13.70
N ILE A 198 -5.48 4.20 -13.36
CA ILE A 198 -5.89 4.91 -12.15
C ILE A 198 -6.21 3.88 -11.06
N GLY A 199 -5.56 4.01 -9.91
CA GLY A 199 -5.87 3.19 -8.73
C GLY A 199 -6.15 4.01 -7.47
N VAL A 200 -6.87 3.41 -6.52
CA VAL A 200 -6.94 3.90 -5.13
C VAL A 200 -5.67 3.49 -4.40
N SER A 201 -4.96 4.44 -3.81
CA SER A 201 -3.85 4.17 -2.88
C SER A 201 -4.42 3.69 -1.54
N PRO A 202 -3.82 2.72 -0.85
CA PRO A 202 -4.39 2.21 0.39
C PRO A 202 -4.34 3.28 1.49
N MET A 203 -5.52 3.66 1.96
CA MET A 203 -5.80 4.71 2.94
C MET A 203 -6.61 4.11 4.09
N VAL A 204 -6.01 4.06 5.27
CA VAL A 204 -6.69 3.56 6.48
C VAL A 204 -7.90 4.42 6.84
N THR A 205 -8.99 3.73 7.20
CA THR A 205 -10.28 4.34 7.53
C THR A 205 -10.49 4.48 9.04
N TRP A 206 -9.87 3.59 9.83
CA TRP A 206 -10.00 3.50 11.29
C TRP A 206 -11.45 3.36 11.80
N VAL A 207 -12.28 2.63 11.07
CA VAL A 207 -13.69 2.35 11.45
C VAL A 207 -13.95 0.90 11.86
N SER A 208 -12.98 0.00 11.69
CA SER A 208 -13.21 -1.44 11.91
C SER A 208 -13.40 -1.75 13.39
N GLU A 209 -14.17 -2.78 13.71
CA GLU A 209 -14.23 -3.36 15.06
C GLU A 209 -13.59 -4.74 15.00
N ASP A 210 -12.61 -5.03 15.87
CA ASP A 210 -11.78 -6.26 15.86
C ASP A 210 -11.24 -6.67 14.46
N GLY A 211 -11.06 -5.70 13.55
CA GLY A 211 -10.62 -5.94 12.17
C GLY A 211 -11.67 -6.46 11.20
N TYR A 212 -12.96 -6.44 11.55
CA TYR A 212 -14.07 -6.78 10.65
C TYR A 212 -14.45 -5.62 9.72
N VAL A 213 -14.88 -5.98 8.50
CA VAL A 213 -15.46 -5.04 7.52
C VAL A 213 -16.85 -4.61 7.97
N ASN A 214 -17.15 -3.31 7.85
CA ASN A 214 -18.48 -2.74 8.12
C ASN A 214 -19.08 -1.98 6.91
N ASP A 215 -20.30 -1.47 7.07
CA ASP A 215 -21.02 -0.78 5.99
C ASP A 215 -20.38 0.56 5.58
N PHE A 216 -19.60 1.22 6.45
CA PHE A 216 -18.82 2.40 6.04
C PHE A 216 -17.78 2.03 4.98
N GLN A 217 -17.03 0.94 5.18
CA GLN A 217 -16.04 0.48 4.20
C GLN A 217 -16.71 0.05 2.88
N LEU A 218 -17.88 -0.59 2.93
CA LEU A 218 -18.63 -0.95 1.73
C LEU A 218 -19.08 0.29 0.94
N ALA A 219 -19.65 1.30 1.60
CA ALA A 219 -19.99 2.57 0.96
C ALA A 219 -18.74 3.30 0.41
N HIS A 220 -17.66 3.31 1.20
CA HIS A 220 -16.40 3.97 0.86
C HIS A 220 -15.76 3.40 -0.42
N TYR A 221 -15.41 2.12 -0.42
CA TYR A 221 -14.78 1.50 -1.60
C TYR A 221 -15.77 1.31 -2.75
N GLY A 222 -17.06 1.12 -2.47
CA GLY A 222 -18.12 1.14 -3.48
C GLY A 222 -18.14 2.45 -4.26
N SER A 223 -17.99 3.60 -3.58
CA SER A 223 -17.94 4.93 -4.21
C SER A 223 -16.75 5.10 -5.16
N PHE A 224 -15.58 4.53 -4.84
CA PHE A 224 -14.43 4.54 -5.77
C PHE A 224 -14.62 3.57 -6.93
N ALA A 225 -15.23 2.41 -6.69
CA ALA A 225 -15.43 1.38 -7.71
C ALA A 225 -16.39 1.86 -8.79
N ILE A 226 -17.54 2.42 -8.41
CA ILE A 226 -18.46 3.13 -9.33
C ILE A 226 -17.84 4.42 -9.85
N GLY A 227 -16.86 5.01 -9.14
CA GLY A 227 -16.07 6.18 -9.51
C GLY A 227 -15.12 6.01 -10.70
N GLY A 228 -15.05 4.81 -11.30
CA GLY A 228 -14.41 4.58 -12.60
C GLY A 228 -12.92 4.18 -12.56
N VAL A 229 -12.31 4.05 -11.38
CA VAL A 229 -10.92 3.59 -11.22
C VAL A 229 -10.72 2.15 -11.73
N GLY A 230 -9.51 1.82 -12.19
CA GLY A 230 -9.15 0.48 -12.67
C GLY A 230 -8.74 -0.49 -11.56
N LEU A 231 -8.17 0.02 -10.48
CA LEU A 231 -7.64 -0.74 -9.35
C LEU A 231 -8.08 -0.11 -8.02
N ILE A 232 -8.42 -0.93 -7.04
CA ILE A 232 -8.62 -0.47 -5.65
C ILE A 232 -7.72 -1.29 -4.75
N VAL A 233 -6.66 -0.68 -4.22
CA VAL A 233 -5.89 -1.29 -3.13
C VAL A 233 -6.58 -0.88 -1.82
N VAL A 234 -7.29 -1.81 -1.19
CA VAL A 234 -7.92 -1.56 0.11
C VAL A 234 -6.86 -1.36 1.20
N GLU A 235 -7.25 -0.66 2.26
CA GLU A 235 -6.38 -0.21 3.35
C GLU A 235 -5.46 -1.28 3.95
N ALA A 236 -4.42 -0.80 4.63
CA ALA A 236 -3.47 -1.61 5.38
C ALA A 236 -4.20 -2.58 6.32
N THR A 237 -4.28 -3.84 5.91
CA THR A 237 -5.05 -4.89 6.57
C THR A 237 -4.10 -5.75 7.40
N ALA A 238 -4.30 -5.76 8.70
CA ALA A 238 -3.39 -6.39 9.64
C ALA A 238 -3.38 -7.93 9.50
N VAL A 239 -2.18 -8.52 9.39
CA VAL A 239 -1.98 -9.98 9.29
C VAL A 239 -1.96 -10.68 10.67
N GLU A 240 -1.80 -9.91 11.75
CA GLU A 240 -1.93 -10.33 13.14
C GLU A 240 -2.68 -9.25 13.94
N ALA A 241 -3.38 -9.61 15.02
CA ALA A 241 -4.07 -8.66 15.89
C ALA A 241 -3.12 -7.59 16.49
N ARG A 242 -1.88 -8.00 16.84
CA ARG A 242 -0.79 -7.11 17.31
C ARG A 242 -0.17 -6.25 16.20
N GLY A 243 -0.46 -6.60 14.94
CA GLY A 243 0.05 -5.92 13.74
C GLY A 243 -0.72 -4.68 13.32
N ARG A 244 -1.81 -4.33 14.01
CA ARG A 244 -2.57 -3.10 13.78
C ARG A 244 -1.82 -1.84 14.20
N ILE A 245 -2.11 -0.72 13.57
CA ILE A 245 -1.72 0.64 13.98
C ILE A 245 -2.60 1.09 15.14
N THR A 246 -3.92 0.99 14.99
CA THR A 246 -4.93 1.36 15.99
C THR A 246 -5.89 0.19 16.27
N PRO A 247 -6.68 0.20 17.36
CA PRO A 247 -7.70 -0.83 17.59
C PRO A 247 -8.71 -0.98 16.43
N ALA A 248 -8.91 0.08 15.63
CA ALA A 248 -9.92 0.18 14.58
C ALA A 248 -9.40 -0.07 13.14
N ASP A 249 -8.18 -0.62 13.01
CA ASP A 249 -7.62 -1.06 11.74
C ASP A 249 -8.32 -2.33 11.22
N LEU A 250 -8.46 -2.43 9.90
CA LEU A 250 -8.97 -3.63 9.20
C LEU A 250 -8.01 -4.83 9.39
N GLY A 251 -8.54 -6.06 9.42
CA GLY A 251 -7.76 -7.27 9.71
C GLY A 251 -8.07 -8.46 8.82
N ILE A 252 -7.12 -9.40 8.73
CA ILE A 252 -7.28 -10.69 8.04
C ILE A 252 -6.60 -11.87 8.80
N TRP A 253 -6.43 -11.71 10.12
CA TRP A 253 -5.72 -12.68 10.96
C TRP A 253 -6.60 -13.86 11.44
N LYS A 254 -7.93 -13.75 11.34
CA LYS A 254 -8.89 -14.86 11.55
C LYS A 254 -9.56 -15.27 10.24
N ASP A 255 -10.10 -16.48 10.21
CA ASP A 255 -10.91 -16.96 9.08
C ASP A 255 -12.25 -16.23 8.99
N ASP A 256 -12.83 -15.81 10.12
CA ASP A 256 -14.12 -15.10 10.18
C ASP A 256 -14.09 -13.74 9.48
N HIS A 257 -12.91 -13.12 9.34
CA HIS A 257 -12.74 -11.85 8.64
C HIS A 257 -12.96 -11.99 7.12
N VAL A 258 -12.80 -13.20 6.58
CA VAL A 258 -12.85 -13.48 5.13
C VAL A 258 -14.20 -13.13 4.52
N GLU A 259 -15.32 -13.32 5.23
CA GLU A 259 -16.65 -13.11 4.62
C GLU A 259 -16.97 -11.62 4.40
N GLY A 260 -16.63 -10.75 5.36
CA GLY A 260 -16.76 -9.30 5.19
C GLY A 260 -15.84 -8.77 4.08
N LEU A 261 -14.62 -9.27 4.04
CA LEU A 261 -13.65 -8.99 2.97
C LEU A 261 -14.12 -9.50 1.59
N LYS A 262 -14.82 -10.63 1.54
CA LYS A 262 -15.43 -11.20 0.33
C LYS A 262 -16.60 -10.36 -0.18
N ARG A 263 -17.47 -9.88 0.72
CA ARG A 263 -18.52 -8.90 0.37
C ARG A 263 -17.91 -7.65 -0.26
N LEU A 264 -16.80 -7.17 0.30
CA LEU A 264 -16.07 -6.00 -0.19
C LEU A 264 -15.42 -6.22 -1.57
N ALA A 265 -14.65 -7.31 -1.76
CA ALA A 265 -14.03 -7.63 -3.04
C ALA A 265 -15.06 -7.88 -4.14
N THR A 266 -16.18 -8.54 -3.81
CA THR A 266 -17.30 -8.78 -4.75
C THR A 266 -17.94 -7.46 -5.20
N LEU A 267 -18.18 -6.52 -4.28
CA LEU A 267 -18.71 -5.19 -4.60
C LEU A 267 -17.78 -4.41 -5.54
N ILE A 268 -16.47 -4.43 -5.28
CA ILE A 268 -15.47 -3.75 -6.12
C ILE A 268 -15.48 -4.32 -7.54
N LYS A 269 -15.47 -5.66 -7.68
CA LYS A 269 -15.55 -6.33 -9.00
C LYS A 269 -16.84 -6.05 -9.75
N SER A 270 -17.98 -5.98 -9.05
CA SER A 270 -19.28 -5.76 -9.71
C SER A 270 -19.39 -4.39 -10.38
N GLN A 271 -18.55 -3.42 -10.00
CA GLN A 271 -18.43 -2.10 -10.66
C GLN A 271 -17.24 -2.05 -11.66
N GLY A 272 -16.64 -3.21 -11.97
CA GLY A 272 -15.58 -3.35 -12.96
C GLY A 272 -14.24 -2.74 -12.54
N ALA A 273 -13.93 -2.65 -11.24
CA ALA A 273 -12.60 -2.34 -10.74
C ALA A 273 -11.95 -3.61 -10.17
N VAL A 274 -10.62 -3.71 -10.23
CA VAL A 274 -9.89 -4.86 -9.66
C VAL A 274 -9.67 -4.63 -8.16
N PRO A 275 -10.12 -5.52 -7.27
CA PRO A 275 -9.81 -5.44 -5.84
C PRO A 275 -8.40 -5.98 -5.55
N ALA A 276 -7.56 -5.17 -4.92
CA ALA A 276 -6.30 -5.58 -4.32
C ALA A 276 -6.31 -5.21 -2.83
N ILE A 277 -5.41 -5.82 -2.04
CA ILE A 277 -5.36 -5.64 -0.58
C ILE A 277 -3.95 -5.38 -0.10
N GLN A 278 -3.74 -4.35 0.72
CA GLN A 278 -2.45 -4.12 1.34
C GLN A 278 -2.31 -4.98 2.60
N LEU A 279 -1.64 -6.13 2.53
CA LEU A 279 -1.27 -6.90 3.71
C LEU A 279 -0.25 -6.13 4.56
N ALA A 280 -0.49 -6.00 5.87
CA ALA A 280 0.28 -5.09 6.73
C ALA A 280 0.59 -5.64 8.13
N HIS A 281 1.69 -5.13 8.69
CA HIS A 281 2.03 -5.22 10.12
C HIS A 281 2.76 -3.94 10.53
N ALA A 282 2.22 -3.21 11.51
CA ALA A 282 2.67 -1.88 11.92
C ALA A 282 4.05 -1.87 12.62
N GLY A 283 4.38 -2.96 13.33
CA GLY A 283 5.65 -3.09 14.07
C GLY A 283 5.76 -2.05 15.18
N ARG A 284 6.91 -1.36 15.29
CA ARG A 284 7.14 -0.29 16.30
C ARG A 284 6.21 0.93 16.22
N LYS A 285 5.27 0.96 15.27
CA LYS A 285 4.23 2.01 15.10
C LYS A 285 2.82 1.50 15.40
N GLY A 286 2.72 0.27 15.92
CA GLY A 286 1.46 -0.34 16.33
C GLY A 286 0.98 0.17 17.69
N SER A 287 -0.22 -0.26 18.09
CA SER A 287 -0.82 0.07 19.39
C SER A 287 -0.85 1.57 19.67
N THR A 288 -1.51 2.35 18.81
CA THR A 288 -1.71 3.81 18.97
C THR A 288 -3.21 4.15 19.06
N PRO A 289 -3.60 5.28 19.69
CA PRO A 289 -4.99 5.73 19.71
C PRO A 289 -5.53 5.95 18.29
N VAL A 290 -6.83 5.69 18.11
CA VAL A 290 -7.56 6.13 16.90
C VAL A 290 -7.47 7.65 16.81
N ILE A 291 -7.26 8.20 15.60
CA ILE A 291 -7.15 9.65 15.41
C ILE A 291 -8.37 10.38 15.98
N GLY A 292 -8.12 11.41 16.78
CA GLY A 292 -9.16 12.17 17.49
C GLY A 292 -9.64 11.54 18.80
N LYS A 293 -9.18 10.34 19.17
CA LYS A 293 -9.53 9.62 20.42
C LYS A 293 -8.32 9.41 21.35
N GLY A 294 -7.33 10.29 21.28
CA GLY A 294 -6.13 10.28 22.12
C GLY A 294 -5.07 11.27 21.62
N VAL A 295 -3.91 11.30 22.26
CA VAL A 295 -2.80 12.19 21.87
C VAL A 295 -2.05 11.58 20.69
N ARG A 296 -1.76 12.41 19.67
CA ARG A 296 -1.00 11.99 18.49
C ARG A 296 0.45 11.68 18.88
N GLY A 297 0.89 10.45 18.60
CA GLY A 297 2.26 9.98 18.85
C GLY A 297 2.41 9.14 20.12
N GLU A 298 1.42 9.15 21.01
CA GLU A 298 1.36 8.21 22.13
C GLU A 298 1.02 6.80 21.66
N THR A 299 1.51 5.80 22.41
CA THR A 299 1.09 4.41 22.26
C THR A 299 0.18 3.96 23.40
N LEU A 300 -0.82 3.15 23.07
CA LEU A 300 -1.61 2.40 24.01
C LEU A 300 -0.79 1.22 24.57
N THR A 301 -1.04 0.90 25.83
CA THR A 301 -0.54 -0.27 26.58
C THR A 301 -1.70 -1.14 27.01
N ALA A 302 -1.45 -2.33 27.57
CA ALA A 302 -2.51 -3.20 28.10
C ALA A 302 -3.48 -2.50 29.09
N LYS A 303 -3.04 -1.43 29.78
CA LYS A 303 -3.87 -0.66 30.73
C LYS A 303 -4.95 0.22 30.07
N ASN A 304 -4.82 0.56 28.79
CA ASN A 304 -5.74 1.42 28.05
C ASN A 304 -6.12 0.84 26.67
N GLY A 305 -6.21 -0.48 26.56
CA GLY A 305 -6.69 -1.19 25.36
C GLY A 305 -5.65 -1.40 24.26
N GLY A 306 -4.38 -1.17 24.55
CA GLY A 306 -3.24 -1.50 23.69
C GLY A 306 -2.66 -2.88 23.92
N TRP A 307 -1.56 -3.15 23.22
CA TRP A 307 -0.84 -4.43 23.22
C TRP A 307 0.67 -4.22 23.03
N ASP A 308 1.45 -5.26 23.32
CA ASP A 308 2.90 -5.27 23.10
C ASP A 308 3.22 -5.34 21.61
N ILE A 309 4.17 -4.50 21.16
CA ILE A 309 4.58 -4.45 19.75
C ILE A 309 5.98 -5.04 19.53
N VAL A 310 6.20 -5.58 18.33
CA VAL A 310 7.44 -6.26 17.92
C VAL A 310 8.12 -5.52 16.76
N ALA A 311 9.45 -5.49 16.77
CA ALA A 311 10.25 -4.80 15.76
C ALA A 311 11.60 -5.50 15.51
N PRO A 312 12.32 -5.18 14.41
CA PRO A 312 13.69 -5.65 14.19
C PRO A 312 14.63 -5.35 15.35
N SER A 313 14.50 -4.20 16.01
CA SER A 313 15.31 -3.82 17.18
C SER A 313 14.49 -3.07 18.22
N ALA A 314 14.95 -3.10 19.47
CA ALA A 314 14.32 -2.44 20.62
C ALA A 314 14.50 -0.91 20.61
N ILE A 315 14.00 -0.25 19.55
CA ILE A 315 14.10 1.19 19.33
C ILE A 315 12.68 1.74 19.10
N ALA A 316 12.25 2.68 19.95
CA ALA A 316 10.96 3.36 19.84
C ALA A 316 10.79 4.10 18.49
N TYR A 317 9.56 4.50 18.16
CA TYR A 317 9.30 5.29 16.94
C TYR A 317 9.45 6.81 17.15
N ASP A 318 8.97 7.30 18.29
CA ASP A 318 9.13 8.65 18.84
C ASP A 318 9.57 8.46 20.30
N ASP A 319 10.79 8.91 20.63
CA ASP A 319 11.54 8.48 21.82
C ASP A 319 10.84 8.81 23.14
N ASP A 320 10.04 9.88 23.18
CA ASP A 320 9.34 10.35 24.39
C ASP A 320 7.91 9.82 24.54
N LYS A 321 7.33 9.18 23.51
CA LYS A 321 5.87 8.90 23.44
C LYS A 321 5.49 7.49 22.99
N SER A 322 6.37 6.81 22.27
CA SER A 322 6.12 5.46 21.77
C SER A 322 6.72 4.40 22.69
N GLN A 323 5.98 3.31 22.93
CA GLN A 323 6.52 2.14 23.63
C GLN A 323 7.77 1.61 22.90
N VAL A 324 8.76 1.17 23.68
CA VAL A 324 9.91 0.44 23.14
C VAL A 324 9.44 -0.94 22.70
N PRO A 325 9.61 -1.32 21.41
CA PRO A 325 9.19 -2.63 20.94
C PRO A 325 10.04 -3.76 21.53
N LYS A 326 9.47 -4.94 21.66
CA LYS A 326 10.26 -6.18 21.81
C LYS A 326 11.10 -6.38 20.53
N GLU A 327 12.39 -6.61 20.68
CA GLU A 327 13.21 -7.10 19.57
C GLU A 327 12.75 -8.51 19.16
N ALA A 328 12.44 -8.68 17.87
CA ALA A 328 11.96 -9.94 17.31
C ALA A 328 13.01 -11.06 17.46
N THR A 329 12.60 -12.22 17.98
CA THR A 329 13.41 -13.44 17.87
C THR A 329 13.35 -14.00 16.45
N LEU A 330 14.18 -14.99 16.13
CA LEU A 330 14.08 -15.73 14.87
C LEU A 330 12.72 -16.45 14.73
N GLU A 331 12.13 -16.87 15.85
CA GLU A 331 10.79 -17.46 15.92
C GLU A 331 9.70 -16.41 15.68
N ASP A 332 9.78 -15.22 16.29
CA ASP A 332 8.86 -14.11 15.99
C ASP A 332 8.88 -13.80 14.48
N ILE A 333 10.06 -13.81 13.85
CA ILE A 333 10.22 -13.58 12.40
C ILE A 333 9.54 -14.68 11.58
N GLU A 334 9.71 -15.96 11.93
CA GLU A 334 9.03 -17.08 11.26
C GLU A 334 7.51 -16.97 11.36
N VAL A 335 6.99 -16.67 12.55
CA VAL A 335 5.56 -16.47 12.82
C VAL A 335 5.01 -15.28 12.02
N LEU A 336 5.72 -14.14 12.03
CA LEU A 336 5.36 -12.96 11.23
C LEU A 336 5.30 -13.28 9.74
N GLN A 337 6.32 -13.95 9.20
CA GLN A 337 6.36 -14.35 7.79
C GLN A 337 5.22 -15.32 7.44
N LYS A 338 4.88 -16.26 8.32
CA LYS A 338 3.76 -17.19 8.15
C LYS A 338 2.39 -16.49 8.27
N ALA A 339 2.28 -15.43 9.06
CA ALA A 339 1.07 -14.61 9.14
C ALA A 339 0.78 -13.91 7.80
N PHE A 340 1.80 -13.33 7.14
CA PHE A 340 1.66 -12.77 5.79
C PHE A 340 1.26 -13.82 4.75
N GLU A 341 1.85 -15.02 4.79
CA GLU A 341 1.49 -16.14 3.93
C GLU A 341 0.01 -16.56 4.11
N THR A 342 -0.42 -16.72 5.36
CA THR A 342 -1.81 -17.11 5.71
C THR A 342 -2.81 -16.02 5.33
N ALA A 343 -2.45 -14.75 5.54
CA ALA A 343 -3.24 -13.60 5.11
C ALA A 343 -3.40 -13.54 3.58
N ALA A 344 -2.35 -13.87 2.81
CA ALA A 344 -2.43 -13.92 1.35
C ALA A 344 -3.37 -15.04 0.85
N ILE A 345 -3.34 -16.21 1.47
CA ILE A 345 -4.30 -17.30 1.19
C ILE A 345 -5.74 -16.83 1.47
N ARG A 346 -5.96 -16.15 2.59
CA ARG A 346 -7.28 -15.58 2.95
C ARG A 346 -7.74 -14.47 1.99
N ALA A 347 -6.83 -13.62 1.52
CA ALA A 347 -7.13 -12.59 0.53
C ALA A 347 -7.63 -13.19 -0.78
N VAL A 348 -6.94 -14.23 -1.29
CA VAL A 348 -7.36 -14.97 -2.48
C VAL A 348 -8.70 -15.68 -2.24
N LYS A 349 -8.92 -16.29 -1.06
CA LYS A 349 -10.19 -16.91 -0.66
C LYS A 349 -11.35 -15.89 -0.59
N ALA A 350 -11.07 -14.65 -0.19
CA ALA A 350 -12.02 -13.54 -0.25
C ALA A 350 -12.25 -13.00 -1.67
N GLY A 351 -11.48 -13.46 -2.66
CA GLY A 351 -11.59 -13.04 -4.05
C GLY A 351 -10.83 -11.77 -4.39
N PHE A 352 -9.87 -11.33 -3.57
CA PHE A 352 -8.92 -10.29 -4.00
C PHE A 352 -8.06 -10.80 -5.16
N GLU A 353 -7.81 -9.90 -6.10
CA GLU A 353 -7.13 -10.15 -7.36
C GLU A 353 -5.72 -9.56 -7.42
N GLY A 354 -5.33 -8.76 -6.43
CA GLY A 354 -3.93 -8.40 -6.14
C GLY A 354 -3.66 -8.39 -4.63
N ALA A 355 -2.40 -8.58 -4.24
CA ALA A 355 -1.92 -8.60 -2.86
C ALA A 355 -0.56 -7.90 -2.71
#